data_AF-A0A1I2CFD9-F1
#
_entry.id   AF-A0A1I2CFD9-F1
#
_cell.length_a   1.000
_cell.length_b   1.000
_cell.length_c   1.000
_cell.angle_alpha   90.00
_cell.angle_beta   90.00
_cell.angle_gamma   90.00
#
_symmetry.space_group_name_H-M   'P 1'
#
loop_
_entity.id
_entity.type
_entity.pdbx_description
1 polymer ?
#
loop_
_entity_poly.entity_id
_entity_poly.type
_entity_poly.pdbx_seq_one_letter_code
_entity_poly.pdbx_strand_id
1 'polypeptide(L)'
;MAAASRVLLPGLVAAALAAATAPGCHSSGCRDSDYACAALADTHTSGEPETTTTETTTTTTTPPTTSTEPTSTTEPPPTCGDGVVAGDEECDDGNADDLDACKSDCTSTACGDGVVQAGEECDDGNTDDTDACVGTCRWARCGDGFIHAANEVCDAGPANDNQAYEGCTTGCVPGPRCGDAIVNGDEDCDDNNTDETDGCMSSCVEAKSCLQIKQALPAASTGQYRIWPEALAGEQSVDVWCDMDSDGGGYTFLKVDTEFGLESDKGAKKAEEMCKKYGMHLIVTRTPAHVMSAYTVATTNNVAPVGGGVVPAGVDYLAILAIYPTEVGATCDGGALNSTDCPGWRAGDDQAYWVTDTAYDDQPDADHCAGCSMIYKWNPDGTAKSYTTVSFGEGASSYRFLCDVGDKHP
;
A
#
# COMPACT_ATOMS: atom_id res chain seq x y z
N MET A 1 -2.55 -59.46 -43.79
CA MET A 1 -3.98 -59.73 -44.01
C MET A 1 -4.69 -58.38 -44.08
N ALA A 2 -5.50 -58.17 -45.14
CA ALA A 2 -6.56 -57.17 -45.40
C ALA A 2 -6.38 -55.75 -44.82
N ALA A 3 -6.25 -54.65 -45.57
CA ALA A 3 -7.02 -54.12 -46.72
C ALA A 3 -8.51 -53.81 -46.44
N ALA A 4 -8.86 -52.54 -46.72
CA ALA A 4 -10.20 -51.94 -46.90
C ALA A 4 -10.94 -51.55 -45.60
N SER A 5 -11.69 -50.45 -45.51
CA SER A 5 -12.28 -49.58 -46.54
C SER A 5 -12.88 -48.31 -45.91
N ARG A 6 -12.80 -47.17 -46.62
CA ARG A 6 -13.88 -46.18 -46.95
C ARG A 6 -14.70 -45.54 -45.79
N VAL A 7 -15.11 -44.27 -45.78
CA VAL A 7 -15.42 -43.27 -46.83
C VAL A 7 -15.62 -41.89 -46.16
N LEU A 8 -15.37 -40.80 -46.91
CA LEU A 8 -15.65 -39.40 -46.57
C LEU A 8 -17.16 -39.09 -46.44
N LEU A 9 -17.53 -38.10 -45.60
CA LEU A 9 -18.24 -36.86 -46.02
C LEU A 9 -18.23 -35.80 -44.89
N PRO A 10 -18.34 -34.48 -45.21
CA PRO A 10 -18.15 -33.38 -44.26
C PRO A 10 -19.47 -32.95 -43.60
N GLY A 11 -19.42 -32.66 -42.29
CA GLY A 11 -20.54 -32.14 -41.50
C GLY A 11 -20.40 -30.65 -41.21
N LEU A 12 -21.49 -29.93 -41.43
CA LEU A 12 -21.66 -28.48 -41.35
C LEU A 12 -21.19 -27.84 -40.03
N VAL A 13 -20.62 -26.63 -40.15
CA VAL A 13 -20.49 -25.65 -39.06
C VAL A 13 -21.85 -24.97 -38.86
N ALA A 14 -22.48 -25.19 -37.71
CA ALA A 14 -23.60 -24.40 -37.22
C ALA A 14 -23.10 -23.54 -36.05
N ALA A 15 -23.04 -22.22 -36.26
CA ALA A 15 -22.75 -21.25 -35.22
C ALA A 15 -23.99 -21.10 -34.31
N ALA A 16 -23.80 -21.33 -33.02
CA ALA A 16 -24.83 -21.13 -31.99
C ALA A 16 -24.47 -19.93 -31.10
N LEU A 17 -25.39 -18.97 -31.10
CA LEU A 17 -25.82 -18.04 -30.05
C LEU A 17 -24.81 -17.56 -29.00
N ALA A 18 -24.52 -16.25 -29.06
CA ALA A 18 -24.30 -15.43 -27.88
C ALA A 18 -25.65 -14.84 -27.44
N ALA A 19 -26.07 -15.10 -26.20
CA ALA A 19 -27.13 -14.38 -25.51
C ALA A 19 -26.50 -13.70 -24.29
N ALA A 20 -26.33 -12.39 -24.35
CA ALA A 20 -25.93 -11.57 -23.22
C ALA A 20 -27.19 -10.97 -22.57
N THR A 21 -27.32 -11.21 -21.28
CA THR A 21 -28.30 -10.60 -20.37
C THR A 21 -27.81 -9.22 -19.92
N ALA A 22 -28.69 -8.21 -19.99
CA ALA A 22 -28.59 -6.96 -19.23
C ALA A 22 -29.06 -7.20 -17.77
N PRO A 23 -28.86 -6.30 -16.78
CA PRO A 23 -29.47 -4.95 -16.78
C PRO A 23 -28.65 -3.83 -16.11
N GLY A 24 -29.02 -2.58 -16.37
CA GLY A 24 -28.57 -1.45 -15.53
C GLY A 24 -28.83 -0.08 -16.17
N CYS A 25 -29.72 0.70 -15.55
CA CYS A 25 -30.29 1.97 -16.03
C CYS A 25 -29.26 3.07 -16.36
N HIS A 26 -29.55 3.84 -17.41
CA HIS A 26 -28.97 5.17 -17.60
C HIS A 26 -30.11 6.18 -17.78
N SER A 27 -30.23 7.09 -16.80
CA SER A 27 -31.12 8.24 -16.86
C SER A 27 -30.54 9.29 -17.81
N SER A 28 -31.47 9.92 -18.50
CA SER A 28 -31.27 10.86 -19.58
C SER A 28 -30.75 12.22 -19.12
N GLY A 29 -29.66 12.66 -19.75
CA GLY A 29 -29.45 14.06 -20.10
C GLY A 29 -28.47 14.83 -19.22
N CYS A 30 -27.21 14.90 -19.66
CA CYS A 30 -26.43 16.14 -19.77
C CYS A 30 -25.23 15.86 -20.70
N ARG A 31 -25.03 16.73 -21.69
CA ARG A 31 -23.88 16.73 -22.61
C ARG A 31 -22.96 17.87 -22.22
N ASP A 32 -21.66 17.61 -22.37
CA ASP A 32 -20.59 18.59 -22.29
C ASP A 32 -20.81 19.79 -23.24
N SER A 33 -20.41 20.96 -22.76
CA SER A 33 -20.08 22.24 -23.44
C SER A 33 -20.94 23.46 -23.06
N ASP A 34 -20.21 24.46 -22.54
CA ASP A 34 -20.44 25.91 -22.50
C ASP A 34 -21.29 26.56 -21.38
N TYR A 35 -20.53 27.20 -20.47
CA TYR A 35 -20.67 28.56 -19.90
C TYR A 35 -22.03 29.30 -20.08
N ALA A 36 -22.76 29.51 -18.98
CA ALA A 36 -23.19 30.85 -18.51
C ALA A 36 -23.99 30.83 -17.18
N CYS A 37 -23.59 31.75 -16.29
CA CYS A 37 -24.37 32.41 -15.21
C CYS A 37 -24.66 31.68 -13.87
N ALA A 38 -23.65 31.74 -12.98
CA ALA A 38 -23.60 32.52 -11.72
C ALA A 38 -24.82 32.68 -10.78
N ALA A 39 -24.45 32.62 -9.49
CA ALA A 39 -25.11 33.05 -8.25
C ALA A 39 -26.12 32.03 -7.68
N LEU A 40 -25.88 31.43 -6.51
CA LEU A 40 -25.86 32.08 -5.21
C LEU A 40 -25.17 31.18 -4.17
N ALA A 41 -24.56 31.82 -3.18
CA ALA A 41 -23.96 31.22 -2.00
C ALA A 41 -25.03 30.55 -1.12
N ASP A 42 -24.62 29.53 -0.35
CA ASP A 42 -24.70 29.59 1.11
C ASP A 42 -24.00 28.37 1.73
N THR A 43 -23.00 28.68 2.54
CA THR A 43 -22.25 27.74 3.39
C THR A 43 -22.71 27.89 4.83
N HIS A 44 -23.02 26.74 5.42
CA HIS A 44 -22.70 26.31 6.79
C HIS A 44 -22.81 27.30 7.96
N THR A 45 -23.79 26.96 8.78
CA THR A 45 -23.97 27.16 10.22
C THR A 45 -22.78 26.71 11.06
N SER A 46 -22.45 27.48 12.11
CA SER A 46 -21.97 26.97 13.40
C SER A 46 -22.08 28.04 14.49
N GLY A 47 -22.69 27.67 15.62
CA GLY A 47 -22.15 27.91 16.97
C GLY A 47 -22.23 29.31 17.59
N GLU A 48 -23.12 29.42 18.58
CA GLU A 48 -23.06 30.31 19.76
C GLU A 48 -21.75 30.09 20.58
N PRO A 49 -21.33 30.96 21.53
CA PRO A 49 -22.05 31.08 22.82
C PRO A 49 -21.98 32.42 23.60
N GLU A 50 -22.95 32.54 24.52
CA GLU A 50 -22.98 33.08 25.89
C GLU A 50 -22.61 34.54 26.31
N THR A 51 -23.62 35.13 26.99
CA THR A 51 -23.69 35.87 28.28
C THR A 51 -22.82 37.10 28.59
N THR A 52 -23.48 38.18 29.06
CA THR A 52 -23.27 38.86 30.38
C THR A 52 -24.01 40.23 30.45
N THR A 53 -24.99 40.30 31.36
CA THR A 53 -25.40 41.36 32.32
C THR A 53 -25.40 42.87 31.95
N THR A 54 -26.49 43.60 32.21
CA THR A 54 -26.65 44.62 33.31
C THR A 54 -27.89 45.54 33.12
N GLU A 55 -28.56 45.78 34.25
CA GLU A 55 -29.62 46.73 34.67
C GLU A 55 -29.92 48.00 33.82
N THR A 56 -31.20 48.43 33.81
CA THR A 56 -31.73 49.59 34.59
C THR A 56 -33.18 49.95 34.20
N THR A 57 -34.08 49.83 35.17
CA THR A 57 -35.20 50.70 35.59
C THR A 57 -35.77 51.76 34.61
N THR A 58 -37.08 51.78 34.34
CA THR A 58 -38.04 52.75 34.95
C THR A 58 -39.53 52.43 34.66
N THR A 59 -40.31 52.67 35.71
CA THR A 59 -41.77 52.68 35.93
C THR A 59 -42.68 53.28 34.85
N THR A 60 -43.92 52.78 34.75
CA THR A 60 -45.15 53.62 34.81
C THR A 60 -46.36 52.79 35.27
N THR A 61 -47.10 53.43 36.17
CA THR A 61 -48.33 53.13 36.94
C THR A 61 -49.59 52.68 36.17
N THR A 62 -50.38 51.81 36.83
CA THR A 62 -51.84 51.65 36.60
C THR A 62 -52.59 51.44 37.95
N PRO A 63 -53.76 52.06 38.20
CA PRO A 63 -54.55 51.95 39.44
C PRO A 63 -55.78 51.02 39.26
N PRO A 64 -56.72 50.91 40.23
CA PRO A 64 -56.71 49.96 41.33
C PRO A 64 -57.80 48.86 41.24
N THR A 65 -57.49 47.76 41.90
CA THR A 65 -58.36 46.76 42.57
C THR A 65 -59.88 46.80 42.33
N THR A 66 -60.43 45.67 41.88
CA THR A 66 -61.72 45.16 42.34
C THR A 66 -61.57 43.69 42.70
N SER A 67 -61.49 43.44 44.01
CA SER A 67 -61.47 42.11 44.60
C SER A 67 -62.85 41.47 44.46
N THR A 68 -62.92 40.33 43.80
CA THR A 68 -63.97 39.34 44.03
C THR A 68 -63.27 37.99 44.11
N GLU A 69 -63.03 37.58 45.35
CA GLU A 69 -62.58 36.26 45.77
C GLU A 69 -63.55 35.18 45.27
N PRO A 70 -63.09 34.12 44.59
CA PRO A 70 -63.68 32.81 44.75
C PRO A 70 -62.90 32.08 45.84
N THR A 71 -63.62 31.79 46.93
CA THR A 71 -63.43 30.71 47.90
C THR A 71 -62.21 29.82 47.61
N SER A 72 -61.09 30.15 48.25
CA SER A 72 -59.96 29.24 48.42
C SER A 72 -60.34 28.23 49.49
N THR A 73 -60.74 27.05 49.06
CA THR A 73 -60.44 25.85 49.84
C THR A 73 -58.93 25.81 49.99
N THR A 74 -58.44 25.96 51.21
CA THR A 74 -57.07 25.67 51.63
C THR A 74 -56.78 24.20 51.34
N GLU A 75 -56.40 23.92 50.11
CA GLU A 75 -55.57 22.76 49.79
C GLU A 75 -54.16 23.11 50.27
N PRO A 76 -53.49 22.24 51.04
CA PRO A 76 -52.11 22.46 51.44
C PRO A 76 -51.24 22.71 50.19
N PRO A 77 -50.12 23.45 50.31
CA PRO A 77 -49.20 23.59 49.19
C PRO A 77 -48.80 22.19 48.67
N PRO A 78 -48.67 22.00 47.34
CA PRO A 78 -48.21 20.72 46.78
C PRO A 78 -46.90 20.37 47.48
N THR A 79 -46.84 19.14 47.99
CA THR A 79 -45.75 18.66 48.84
C THR A 79 -45.23 17.38 48.22
N CYS A 80 -43.97 17.42 47.79
CA CYS A 80 -43.33 16.27 47.20
C CYS A 80 -43.33 15.06 48.14
N GLY A 81 -43.75 13.91 47.61
CA GLY A 81 -43.83 12.63 48.29
C GLY A 81 -45.17 12.33 48.95
N ASP A 82 -46.26 12.98 48.51
CA ASP A 82 -47.61 12.74 49.03
C ASP A 82 -48.46 11.76 48.19
N GLY A 83 -47.90 11.32 47.06
CA GLY A 83 -48.47 10.38 46.11
C GLY A 83 -49.30 11.06 45.01
N VAL A 84 -49.28 12.39 44.92
CA VAL A 84 -50.11 13.17 43.99
C VAL A 84 -49.28 14.23 43.27
N VAL A 85 -48.98 13.98 41.98
CA VAL A 85 -48.35 14.98 41.12
C VAL A 85 -49.21 16.25 41.02
N ALA A 86 -48.76 17.35 41.63
CA ALA A 86 -49.48 18.61 41.66
C ALA A 86 -48.54 19.83 41.57
N GLY A 87 -49.04 20.94 41.00
CA GLY A 87 -48.23 22.16 40.86
C GLY A 87 -47.10 22.02 39.83
N ASP A 88 -45.86 22.28 40.25
CA ASP A 88 -44.64 22.27 39.43
C ASP A 88 -43.87 20.93 39.52
N GLU A 89 -44.45 19.91 40.17
CA GLU A 89 -43.86 18.57 40.30
C GLU A 89 -43.85 17.84 38.94
N GLU A 90 -42.71 17.25 38.57
CA GLU A 90 -42.58 16.41 37.36
C GLU A 90 -43.01 14.96 37.63
N CYS A 91 -42.86 14.52 38.87
CA CYS A 91 -43.24 13.20 39.39
C CYS A 91 -43.63 13.32 40.87
N ASP A 92 -44.26 12.27 41.44
CA ASP A 92 -44.44 12.06 42.88
C ASP A 92 -44.76 10.56 43.08
N ASP A 93 -43.97 9.85 43.88
CA ASP A 93 -44.16 8.42 44.15
C ASP A 93 -44.57 8.09 45.59
N GLY A 94 -44.99 9.10 46.34
CA GLY A 94 -45.54 8.95 47.70
C GLY A 94 -44.50 8.79 48.79
N ASN A 95 -43.24 9.14 48.51
CA ASN A 95 -42.20 9.21 49.52
C ASN A 95 -41.10 10.25 49.16
N ALA A 96 -40.04 10.35 49.97
CA ALA A 96 -38.97 11.35 49.81
C ALA A 96 -37.59 10.68 49.71
N ASP A 97 -37.53 9.50 49.08
CA ASP A 97 -36.30 8.75 48.79
C ASP A 97 -35.78 9.17 47.42
N ASP A 98 -34.54 9.63 47.31
CA ASP A 98 -33.98 10.04 46.01
C ASP A 98 -33.58 8.84 45.13
N LEU A 99 -33.74 7.62 45.63
CA LEU A 99 -33.24 6.39 45.01
C LEU A 99 -34.30 5.59 44.24
N ASP A 100 -35.55 6.06 44.17
CA ASP A 100 -36.66 5.40 43.48
C ASP A 100 -37.22 6.23 42.31
N ALA A 101 -38.53 6.22 42.08
CA ALA A 101 -39.09 6.69 40.81
C ALA A 101 -39.19 8.22 40.75
N CYS A 102 -39.09 8.90 41.88
CA CYS A 102 -39.15 10.34 41.95
C CYS A 102 -38.22 10.90 43.03
N LYS A 103 -37.43 11.92 42.69
CA LYS A 103 -36.57 12.58 43.67
C LYS A 103 -37.40 13.29 44.73
N SER A 104 -36.81 13.51 45.90
CA SER A 104 -37.43 14.25 47.01
C SER A 104 -37.73 15.73 46.71
N ASP A 105 -37.23 16.25 45.59
CA ASP A 105 -37.55 17.57 45.03
C ASP A 105 -38.57 17.53 43.88
N CYS A 106 -39.14 16.35 43.61
CA CYS A 106 -40.14 16.08 42.59
C CYS A 106 -39.69 16.34 41.16
N THR A 107 -38.38 16.23 40.93
CA THR A 107 -37.79 16.12 39.59
C THR A 107 -37.70 14.66 39.16
N SER A 108 -37.85 14.43 37.86
CA SER A 108 -37.74 13.08 37.31
C SER A 108 -36.32 12.55 37.48
N THR A 109 -36.19 11.26 37.80
CA THR A 109 -34.90 10.58 37.79
C THR A 109 -34.37 10.45 36.36
N ALA A 110 -33.09 10.76 36.16
CA ALA A 110 -32.45 10.67 34.86
C ALA A 110 -30.98 10.28 35.01
N CYS A 111 -30.48 9.49 34.06
CA CYS A 111 -29.07 9.17 34.04
C CYS A 111 -28.21 10.42 33.84
N GLY A 112 -27.18 10.57 34.68
CA GLY A 112 -26.25 11.69 34.65
C GLY A 112 -26.67 12.84 35.56
N ASP A 113 -27.50 12.58 36.57
CA ASP A 113 -28.00 13.59 37.50
C ASP A 113 -27.26 13.60 38.85
N GLY A 114 -26.24 12.75 38.98
CA GLY A 114 -25.33 12.63 40.11
C GLY A 114 -25.80 11.67 41.19
N VAL A 115 -26.94 11.00 41.00
CA VAL A 115 -27.55 10.11 42.00
C VAL A 115 -27.85 8.74 41.39
N VAL A 116 -27.16 7.71 41.86
CA VAL A 116 -27.38 6.32 41.41
C VAL A 116 -28.74 5.80 41.90
N GLN A 117 -29.70 5.66 40.99
CA GLN A 117 -31.06 5.23 41.31
C GLN A 117 -31.27 3.71 41.15
N ALA A 118 -32.43 3.21 41.56
CA ALA A 118 -32.79 1.81 41.41
C ALA A 118 -32.86 1.37 39.92
N GLY A 119 -31.84 0.63 39.48
CA GLY A 119 -31.73 0.10 38.11
C GLY A 119 -30.52 0.64 37.34
N GLU A 120 -29.91 1.70 37.84
CA GLU A 120 -28.64 2.23 37.38
C GLU A 120 -27.47 1.45 37.99
N GLU A 121 -26.41 1.26 37.20
CA GLU A 121 -25.18 0.64 37.68
C GLU A 121 -24.17 1.67 38.20
N CYS A 122 -24.27 2.89 37.69
CA CYS A 122 -23.43 4.05 37.96
C CYS A 122 -24.21 5.33 37.61
N ASP A 123 -23.76 6.46 38.14
CA ASP A 123 -24.14 7.82 37.71
C ASP A 123 -22.97 8.73 38.15
N ASP A 124 -22.40 9.49 37.22
CA ASP A 124 -21.29 10.40 37.50
C ASP A 124 -21.63 11.89 37.27
N GLY A 125 -22.91 12.20 37.14
CA GLY A 125 -23.43 13.56 37.01
C GLY A 125 -23.31 14.13 35.59
N ASN A 126 -23.10 13.29 34.58
CA ASN A 126 -23.08 13.72 33.19
C ASN A 126 -23.56 12.62 32.21
N THR A 127 -23.61 12.91 30.90
CA THR A 127 -24.08 11.97 29.87
C THR A 127 -23.03 11.71 28.78
N ASP A 128 -21.75 11.85 29.11
CA ASP A 128 -20.61 11.58 28.23
C ASP A 128 -20.37 10.08 28.17
N ASP A 129 -20.51 9.50 26.98
CA ASP A 129 -20.32 8.07 26.79
C ASP A 129 -18.83 7.65 26.78
N THR A 130 -17.87 8.56 27.00
CA THR A 130 -16.42 8.26 26.93
C THR A 130 -15.73 8.16 28.28
N ASP A 131 -16.46 8.31 29.38
CA ASP A 131 -15.97 8.14 30.74
C ASP A 131 -16.36 6.77 31.33
N ALA A 132 -16.27 6.61 32.65
CA ALA A 132 -16.55 5.32 33.28
C ALA A 132 -18.04 4.96 33.33
N CYS A 133 -18.94 5.93 33.15
CA CYS A 133 -20.38 5.77 33.25
C CYS A 133 -21.07 6.35 32.01
N VAL A 134 -21.39 5.48 31.05
CA VAL A 134 -22.05 5.92 29.82
C VAL A 134 -23.44 6.51 30.11
N GLY A 135 -23.96 7.37 29.24
CA GLY A 135 -25.23 8.10 29.39
C GLY A 135 -26.50 7.23 29.44
N THR A 136 -26.32 5.90 29.51
CA THR A 136 -27.37 4.91 29.81
C THR A 136 -27.25 4.31 31.22
N CYS A 137 -26.39 4.90 32.06
CA CYS A 137 -26.12 4.55 33.45
C CYS A 137 -25.74 3.08 33.63
N ARG A 138 -24.84 2.68 32.73
CA ARG A 138 -24.14 1.39 32.72
C ARG A 138 -22.66 1.66 32.83
N TRP A 139 -21.94 0.74 33.45
CA TRP A 139 -20.49 0.82 33.42
C TRP A 139 -19.98 0.72 31.98
N ALA A 140 -19.05 1.62 31.66
CA ALA A 140 -18.24 1.55 30.44
C ALA A 140 -17.61 0.17 30.30
N ARG A 141 -17.70 -0.39 29.09
CA ARG A 141 -17.11 -1.70 28.80
C ARG A 141 -16.70 -1.80 27.34
N CYS A 142 -15.64 -2.55 27.13
CA CYS A 142 -15.25 -2.96 25.80
C CYS A 142 -16.39 -3.65 25.04
N GLY A 143 -16.67 -3.15 23.83
CA GLY A 143 -17.74 -3.57 22.93
C GLY A 143 -19.05 -2.80 23.10
N ASP A 144 -19.07 -1.70 23.85
CA ASP A 144 -20.25 -0.82 23.96
C ASP A 144 -20.34 0.24 22.84
N GLY A 145 -19.30 0.37 22.01
CA GLY A 145 -19.27 1.28 20.87
C GLY A 145 -18.63 2.64 21.17
N PHE A 146 -18.12 2.84 22.39
CA PHE A 146 -17.43 4.06 22.80
C PHE A 146 -15.99 3.76 23.19
N ILE A 147 -15.07 4.65 22.86
CA ILE A 147 -13.66 4.48 23.22
C ILE A 147 -13.41 5.12 24.58
N HIS A 148 -13.16 4.30 25.58
CA HIS A 148 -12.84 4.71 26.93
C HIS A 148 -11.33 4.90 27.09
N ALA A 149 -10.81 6.09 26.71
CA ALA A 149 -9.37 6.35 26.52
C ALA A 149 -8.45 6.02 27.72
N ALA A 150 -9.00 5.89 28.93
CA ALA A 150 -8.25 5.44 30.10
C ALA A 150 -7.81 3.96 30.01
N ASN A 151 -8.60 3.13 29.32
CA ASN A 151 -8.47 1.67 29.33
C ASN A 151 -8.49 1.03 27.93
N GLU A 152 -8.87 1.77 26.89
CA GLU A 152 -9.13 1.24 25.55
C GLU A 152 -8.38 2.05 24.49
N VAL A 153 -7.90 1.35 23.46
CA VAL A 153 -7.25 1.96 22.30
C VAL A 153 -8.21 2.07 21.12
N CYS A 154 -9.19 1.16 21.06
CA CYS A 154 -10.22 1.09 20.04
C CYS A 154 -11.48 0.47 20.65
N ASP A 155 -12.64 0.70 20.01
CA ASP A 155 -13.90 0.03 20.29
C ASP A 155 -14.76 0.06 19.02
N ALA A 156 -15.00 -1.11 18.42
CA ALA A 156 -15.89 -1.28 17.26
C ALA A 156 -17.29 -1.79 17.69
N GLY A 157 -17.61 -1.69 18.98
CA GLY A 157 -18.86 -2.13 19.58
C GLY A 157 -19.10 -3.62 19.37
N PRO A 158 -20.31 -4.01 18.92
CA PRO A 158 -20.61 -5.38 18.55
C PRO A 158 -19.77 -5.96 17.41
N ALA A 159 -19.02 -5.13 16.67
CA ALA A 159 -18.12 -5.56 15.61
C ALA A 159 -16.70 -5.88 16.09
N ASN A 160 -16.42 -5.76 17.40
CA ASN A 160 -15.14 -6.23 17.96
C ASN A 160 -14.93 -7.72 17.64
N ASP A 161 -13.77 -8.04 17.09
CA ASP A 161 -13.39 -9.38 16.65
C ASP A 161 -11.88 -9.57 16.81
N ASN A 162 -11.49 -10.68 17.45
CA ASN A 162 -10.09 -11.04 17.67
C ASN A 162 -9.35 -11.41 16.38
N GLN A 163 -10.06 -11.60 15.27
CA GLN A 163 -9.51 -11.96 13.96
C GLN A 163 -9.68 -10.86 12.92
N ALA A 164 -10.32 -9.73 13.26
CA ALA A 164 -10.50 -8.65 12.31
C ALA A 164 -9.16 -7.94 12.05
N TYR A 165 -8.68 -8.06 10.82
CA TYR A 165 -7.47 -7.40 10.35
C TYR A 165 -7.64 -5.87 10.35
N GLU A 166 -6.67 -5.14 10.90
CA GLU A 166 -6.76 -3.71 11.24
C GLU A 166 -7.99 -3.36 12.12
N GLY A 167 -8.57 -4.35 12.78
CA GLY A 167 -9.76 -4.23 13.59
C GLY A 167 -9.47 -4.00 15.06
N CYS A 168 -10.54 -4.11 15.85
CA CYS A 168 -10.47 -4.06 17.29
C CYS A 168 -10.84 -5.41 17.89
N THR A 169 -10.02 -5.91 18.80
CA THR A 169 -10.26 -7.19 19.49
C THR A 169 -11.43 -7.08 20.47
N THR A 170 -11.96 -8.20 20.94
CA THR A 170 -12.95 -8.24 22.03
C THR A 170 -12.38 -7.79 23.39
N GLY A 171 -11.09 -7.45 23.44
CA GLY A 171 -10.43 -6.83 24.59
C GLY A 171 -10.05 -5.36 24.37
N CYS A 172 -10.56 -4.72 23.31
CA CYS A 172 -10.37 -3.29 23.02
C CYS A 172 -8.91 -2.86 22.87
N VAL A 173 -8.11 -3.82 22.42
CA VAL A 173 -6.76 -3.60 21.91
C VAL A 173 -6.77 -3.82 20.39
N PRO A 174 -5.82 -3.21 19.66
CA PRO A 174 -5.72 -3.40 18.22
C PRO A 174 -5.62 -4.88 17.87
N GLY A 175 -6.37 -5.28 16.84
CA GLY A 175 -6.37 -6.62 16.28
C GLY A 175 -5.11 -6.93 15.46
N PRO A 176 -5.14 -8.08 14.77
CA PRO A 176 -4.12 -8.46 13.81
C PRO A 176 -3.90 -7.33 12.79
N ARG A 177 -2.65 -6.93 12.53
CA ARG A 177 -2.33 -5.82 11.62
C ARG A 177 -0.86 -5.84 11.19
N CYS A 178 -0.59 -5.19 10.07
CA CYS A 178 0.76 -5.02 9.58
C CYS A 178 1.69 -4.32 10.57
N GLY A 179 2.85 -4.94 10.82
CA GLY A 179 3.88 -4.46 11.72
C GLY A 179 3.67 -4.87 13.18
N ASP A 180 2.90 -5.93 13.46
CA ASP A 180 2.65 -6.46 14.81
C ASP A 180 3.54 -7.66 15.20
N ALA A 181 4.52 -7.98 14.36
CA ALA A 181 5.45 -9.10 14.45
C ALA A 181 4.83 -10.49 14.18
N ILE A 182 3.60 -10.55 13.67
CA ILE A 182 2.89 -11.82 13.48
C ILE A 182 2.27 -11.85 12.08
N VAL A 183 2.78 -12.70 11.18
CA VAL A 183 2.13 -12.94 9.88
C VAL A 183 0.74 -13.56 10.10
N ASN A 184 -0.31 -12.81 9.77
CA ASN A 184 -1.71 -13.16 10.00
C ASN A 184 -2.63 -12.53 8.94
N GLY A 185 -3.90 -12.95 8.88
CA GLY A 185 -4.85 -12.43 7.88
C GLY A 185 -4.38 -12.69 6.44
N ASP A 186 -4.30 -11.62 5.65
CA ASP A 186 -3.87 -11.62 4.23
C ASP A 186 -2.41 -11.14 4.05
N GLU A 187 -1.61 -11.12 5.12
CA GLU A 187 -0.19 -10.71 5.08
C GLU A 187 0.69 -11.78 4.39
N ASP A 188 1.55 -11.33 3.48
CA ASP A 188 2.65 -12.15 2.94
C ASP A 188 3.87 -12.13 3.89
N CYS A 189 4.05 -11.04 4.64
CA CYS A 189 5.15 -10.81 5.57
C CYS A 189 4.73 -9.91 6.74
N ASP A 190 5.52 -9.90 7.81
CA ASP A 190 5.45 -8.89 8.89
C ASP A 190 6.84 -8.81 9.55
N ASP A 191 7.44 -7.61 9.57
CA ASP A 191 8.75 -7.35 10.18
C ASP A 191 8.70 -6.34 11.34
N ASN A 192 7.53 -6.27 12.01
CA ASN A 192 7.28 -5.45 13.18
C ASN A 192 7.49 -3.95 12.93
N ASN A 193 7.35 -3.50 11.68
CA ASN A 193 7.29 -2.09 11.32
C ASN A 193 6.48 -1.89 10.02
N THR A 194 6.50 -0.68 9.45
CA THR A 194 5.75 -0.33 8.24
C THR A 194 6.64 0.45 7.26
N ASP A 195 7.93 0.13 7.21
CA ASP A 195 8.93 0.74 6.33
C ASP A 195 8.83 0.07 4.95
N GLU A 196 8.76 0.88 3.89
CA GLU A 196 8.62 0.35 2.52
C GLU A 196 9.93 -0.24 1.96
N THR A 197 11.03 -0.18 2.72
CA THR A 197 12.40 -0.31 2.19
C THR A 197 13.22 -1.46 2.74
N ASP A 198 12.79 -2.07 3.84
CA ASP A 198 13.38 -3.27 4.44
C ASP A 198 12.74 -4.57 3.95
N GLY A 199 11.76 -4.43 3.06
CA GLY A 199 11.25 -5.39 2.08
C GLY A 199 10.00 -6.17 2.51
N CYS A 200 9.49 -5.89 3.72
CA CYS A 200 8.07 -6.04 4.00
C CYS A 200 7.40 -4.66 3.92
N MET A 201 6.63 -4.40 2.85
CA MET A 201 6.02 -3.08 2.65
C MET A 201 4.98 -2.76 3.72
N SER A 202 4.54 -1.50 3.81
CA SER A 202 3.48 -1.11 4.78
C SER A 202 2.13 -1.77 4.51
N SER A 203 1.97 -2.40 3.34
CA SER A 203 0.85 -3.25 2.97
C SER A 203 1.01 -4.70 3.45
N CYS A 204 2.11 -5.04 4.12
CA CYS A 204 2.53 -6.39 4.48
C CYS A 204 2.58 -7.35 3.29
N VAL A 205 2.96 -6.79 2.14
CA VAL A 205 3.28 -7.52 0.92
C VAL A 205 4.80 -7.49 0.73
N GLU A 206 5.37 -8.64 0.44
CA GLU A 206 6.79 -8.78 0.12
C GLU A 206 7.14 -7.96 -1.14
N ALA A 207 8.13 -7.07 -1.05
CA ALA A 207 8.62 -6.33 -2.20
C ALA A 207 9.45 -7.26 -3.11
N LYS A 208 8.93 -7.63 -4.28
CA LYS A 208 9.59 -8.55 -5.22
C LYS A 208 10.67 -7.90 -6.08
N SER A 209 10.59 -6.58 -6.26
CA SER A 209 11.53 -5.79 -7.06
C SER A 209 11.52 -4.32 -6.65
N CYS A 210 12.54 -3.58 -7.08
CA CYS A 210 12.60 -2.13 -6.91
C CYS A 210 11.45 -1.40 -7.62
N LEU A 211 10.88 -1.98 -8.69
CA LEU A 211 9.73 -1.39 -9.38
C LEU A 211 8.48 -1.40 -8.48
N GLN A 212 8.25 -2.50 -7.75
CA GLN A 212 7.15 -2.57 -6.79
C GLN A 212 7.34 -1.56 -5.64
N ILE A 213 8.56 -1.45 -5.10
CA ILE A 213 8.88 -0.43 -4.09
C ILE A 213 8.63 0.97 -4.64
N LYS A 214 9.04 1.26 -5.88
CA LYS A 214 8.80 2.58 -6.49
C LYS A 214 7.32 2.88 -6.69
N GLN A 215 6.50 1.87 -6.96
CA GLN A 215 5.05 2.01 -7.11
C GLN A 215 4.35 2.26 -5.77
N ALA A 216 4.77 1.56 -4.71
CA ALA A 216 4.27 1.75 -3.35
C ALA A 216 4.73 3.08 -2.76
N LEU A 217 6.02 3.42 -2.92
CA LEU A 217 6.65 4.64 -2.44
C LEU A 217 7.28 5.44 -3.59
N PRO A 218 6.50 6.30 -4.29
CA PRO A 218 7.02 7.13 -5.38
C PRO A 218 8.17 8.06 -4.97
N ALA A 219 8.25 8.42 -3.69
CA ALA A 219 9.30 9.25 -3.11
C ALA A 219 10.60 8.49 -2.76
N ALA A 220 10.65 7.17 -2.97
CA ALA A 220 11.84 6.37 -2.72
C ALA A 220 13.05 6.90 -3.52
N SER A 221 14.19 7.00 -2.84
CA SER A 221 15.46 7.48 -3.41
C SER A 221 16.33 6.32 -3.91
N THR A 222 17.20 6.56 -4.89
CA THR A 222 18.19 5.54 -5.30
C THR A 222 19.05 5.08 -4.12
N GLY A 223 19.23 3.77 -3.97
CA GLY A 223 19.93 3.22 -2.79
C GLY A 223 19.94 1.71 -2.74
N GLN A 224 20.42 1.18 -1.61
CA GLN A 224 20.34 -0.25 -1.30
C GLN A 224 18.98 -0.53 -0.65
N TYR A 225 18.31 -1.57 -1.11
CA TYR A 225 17.02 -2.04 -0.61
C TYR A 225 17.06 -3.54 -0.42
N ARG A 226 16.10 -4.05 0.35
CA ARG A 226 15.87 -5.47 0.49
C ARG A 226 14.62 -5.88 -0.29
N ILE A 227 14.72 -6.99 -1.01
CA ILE A 227 13.60 -7.57 -1.76
C ILE A 227 13.47 -9.07 -1.46
N TRP A 228 12.28 -9.59 -1.73
CA TRP A 228 11.90 -11.00 -1.70
C TRP A 228 11.55 -11.48 -3.11
N PRO A 229 12.54 -11.89 -3.91
CA PRO A 229 12.30 -12.33 -5.27
C PRO A 229 11.35 -13.52 -5.31
N GLU A 230 10.38 -13.49 -6.22
CA GLU A 230 9.33 -14.52 -6.32
C GLU A 230 9.88 -15.94 -6.49
N ALA A 231 11.01 -16.09 -7.19
CA ALA A 231 11.67 -17.37 -7.38
C ALA A 231 12.19 -18.02 -6.08
N LEU A 232 12.32 -17.23 -5.01
CA LEU A 232 12.71 -17.72 -3.67
C LEU A 232 11.51 -18.06 -2.79
N ALA A 233 10.28 -17.90 -3.29
CA ALA A 233 9.04 -18.32 -2.63
C ALA A 233 8.92 -17.88 -1.15
N GLY A 234 9.35 -16.65 -0.84
CA GLY A 234 9.31 -16.11 0.52
C GLY A 234 10.40 -16.63 1.48
N GLU A 235 11.23 -17.59 1.07
CA GLU A 235 12.16 -18.26 2.00
C GLU A 235 13.38 -17.39 2.35
N GLN A 236 13.81 -16.51 1.45
CA GLN A 236 15.04 -15.74 1.57
C GLN A 236 14.88 -14.35 0.92
N SER A 237 15.28 -13.32 1.65
CA SER A 237 15.48 -11.98 1.10
C SER A 237 16.89 -11.80 0.55
N VAL A 238 17.04 -10.81 -0.34
CA VAL A 238 18.33 -10.41 -0.91
C VAL A 238 18.45 -8.90 -0.93
N ASP A 239 19.66 -8.42 -0.65
CA ASP A 239 20.00 -7.01 -0.81
C ASP A 239 20.30 -6.70 -2.27
N VAL A 240 19.63 -5.70 -2.80
CA VAL A 240 19.77 -5.21 -4.17
C VAL A 240 20.09 -3.72 -4.16
N TRP A 241 20.63 -3.25 -5.28
CA TRP A 241 20.65 -1.82 -5.56
C TRP A 241 19.44 -1.43 -6.38
N CYS A 242 18.67 -0.47 -5.90
CA CYS A 242 17.55 0.12 -6.62
C CYS A 242 17.93 1.48 -7.18
N ASP A 243 17.82 1.65 -8.49
CA ASP A 243 17.78 2.98 -9.09
C ASP A 243 16.34 3.45 -9.17
N MET A 244 16.00 4.46 -8.37
CA MET A 244 14.67 5.04 -8.24
C MET A 244 14.48 6.34 -9.03
N ASP A 245 15.50 6.78 -9.75
CA ASP A 245 15.55 8.10 -10.38
C ASP A 245 15.60 8.01 -11.92
N SER A 246 16.44 7.12 -12.45
CA SER A 246 16.69 6.98 -13.88
C SER A 246 15.47 6.43 -14.63
N ASP A 247 15.08 7.10 -15.72
CA ASP A 247 13.92 6.76 -16.56
C ASP A 247 12.66 6.44 -15.75
N GLY A 248 12.36 7.22 -14.71
CA GLY A 248 11.20 7.02 -13.83
C GLY A 248 11.41 6.06 -12.66
N GLY A 249 12.61 5.49 -12.50
CA GLY A 249 12.98 4.64 -11.37
C GLY A 249 12.43 3.21 -11.39
N GLY A 250 12.87 2.39 -10.44
CA GLY A 250 12.44 1.00 -10.29
C GLY A 250 13.38 -0.05 -10.91
N TYR A 251 14.60 0.30 -11.32
CA TYR A 251 15.55 -0.71 -11.79
C TYR A 251 16.14 -1.49 -10.62
N THR A 252 16.14 -2.82 -10.73
CA THR A 252 16.65 -3.74 -9.72
C THR A 252 17.97 -4.34 -10.17
N PHE A 253 19.05 -4.14 -9.40
CA PHE A 253 20.35 -4.70 -9.71
C PHE A 253 20.85 -5.63 -8.60
N LEU A 254 21.27 -6.82 -9.00
CA LEU A 254 21.95 -7.79 -8.14
C LEU A 254 23.34 -8.10 -8.70
N LYS A 255 24.36 -8.04 -7.85
CA LYS A 255 25.70 -8.50 -8.20
C LYS A 255 25.83 -9.99 -7.92
N VAL A 256 26.46 -10.72 -8.84
CA VAL A 256 26.75 -12.14 -8.70
C VAL A 256 28.24 -12.38 -8.83
N ASP A 257 28.75 -13.22 -7.94
CA ASP A 257 30.09 -13.80 -8.00
C ASP A 257 30.01 -15.31 -8.32
N THR A 258 30.61 -15.71 -9.45
CA THR A 258 30.63 -17.13 -9.87
C THR A 258 31.87 -17.89 -9.40
N GLU A 259 32.78 -17.29 -8.62
CA GLU A 259 33.98 -17.97 -8.11
C GLU A 259 33.69 -18.92 -6.92
N PHE A 260 32.45 -18.94 -6.43
CA PHE A 260 32.05 -19.79 -5.31
C PHE A 260 32.14 -21.29 -5.63
N GLY A 261 32.75 -22.06 -4.72
CA GLY A 261 32.62 -23.52 -4.71
C GLY A 261 33.68 -24.32 -5.47
N LEU A 262 34.80 -23.71 -5.92
CA LEU A 262 35.91 -24.40 -6.58
C LEU A 262 35.52 -25.21 -7.83
N GLU A 263 34.37 -24.91 -8.46
CA GLU A 263 34.01 -25.47 -9.75
C GLU A 263 34.84 -24.79 -10.87
N SER A 264 35.19 -25.56 -11.90
CA SER A 264 35.91 -25.07 -13.07
C SER A 264 35.08 -24.15 -13.96
N ASP A 265 33.78 -24.08 -13.71
CA ASP A 265 32.78 -23.52 -14.63
C ASP A 265 32.63 -22.03 -14.35
N LYS A 266 33.40 -21.25 -15.11
CA LYS A 266 33.54 -19.80 -14.99
C LYS A 266 32.94 -19.17 -16.23
N GLY A 267 31.89 -18.36 -16.08
CA GLY A 267 31.35 -17.62 -17.22
C GLY A 267 29.85 -17.31 -17.15
N ALA A 268 29.37 -16.75 -18.26
CA ALA A 268 28.00 -16.29 -18.47
C ALA A 268 26.95 -17.31 -18.05
N LYS A 269 27.10 -18.56 -18.50
CA LYS A 269 26.10 -19.61 -18.27
C LYS A 269 25.88 -19.89 -16.78
N LYS A 270 26.96 -19.96 -15.99
CA LYS A 270 26.86 -20.12 -14.53
C LYS A 270 26.19 -18.90 -13.90
N ALA A 271 26.54 -17.70 -14.36
CA ALA A 271 25.91 -16.48 -13.90
C ALA A 271 24.41 -16.44 -14.22
N GLU A 272 23.98 -16.87 -15.41
CA GLU A 272 22.57 -16.99 -15.76
C GLU A 272 21.84 -17.98 -14.84
N GLU A 273 22.44 -19.13 -14.55
CA GLU A 273 21.88 -20.10 -13.58
C GLU A 273 21.75 -19.49 -12.18
N MET A 274 22.73 -18.69 -11.76
CA MET A 274 22.67 -17.97 -10.49
C MET A 274 21.59 -16.88 -10.51
N CYS A 275 21.52 -16.03 -11.53
CA CYS A 275 20.46 -15.02 -11.67
C CYS A 275 19.06 -15.69 -11.62
N LYS A 276 18.89 -16.81 -12.33
CA LYS A 276 17.62 -17.56 -12.37
C LYS A 276 17.16 -18.05 -11.00
N LYS A 277 18.10 -18.39 -10.09
CA LYS A 277 17.76 -18.74 -8.70
C LYS A 277 17.01 -17.61 -7.99
N TYR A 278 17.31 -16.37 -8.34
CA TYR A 278 16.65 -15.16 -7.81
C TYR A 278 15.53 -14.67 -8.73
N GLY A 279 15.11 -15.43 -9.75
CA GLY A 279 14.07 -14.99 -10.70
C GLY A 279 14.54 -13.86 -11.63
N MET A 280 15.84 -13.66 -11.74
CA MET A 280 16.48 -12.61 -12.53
C MET A 280 17.17 -13.20 -13.76
N HIS A 281 17.58 -12.34 -14.67
CA HIS A 281 18.44 -12.70 -15.80
C HIS A 281 19.69 -11.83 -15.82
N LEU A 282 20.67 -12.18 -16.65
CA LEU A 282 21.81 -11.31 -16.90
C LEU A 282 21.32 -9.98 -17.46
N ILE A 283 21.91 -8.90 -16.99
CA ILE A 283 21.44 -7.54 -17.30
C ILE A 283 21.31 -7.30 -18.81
N VAL A 284 20.13 -6.82 -19.22
CA VAL A 284 19.89 -6.28 -20.57
C VAL A 284 19.58 -4.79 -20.45
N THR A 285 20.52 -3.94 -20.87
CA THR A 285 20.34 -2.49 -20.80
C THR A 285 19.33 -2.03 -21.86
N ARG A 286 18.41 -1.14 -21.47
CA ARG A 286 17.26 -0.74 -22.31
C ARG A 286 17.34 0.69 -22.82
N THR A 287 18.07 1.53 -22.11
CA THR A 287 18.12 2.97 -22.32
C THR A 287 19.49 3.52 -21.92
N PRO A 288 19.83 4.76 -22.34
CA PRO A 288 21.04 5.43 -21.89
C PRO A 288 21.15 5.55 -20.37
N ALA A 289 20.06 5.87 -19.68
CA ALA A 289 20.10 5.99 -18.24
C ALA A 289 20.33 4.63 -17.58
N HIS A 290 19.66 3.56 -18.04
CA HIS A 290 19.87 2.21 -17.52
C HIS A 290 21.33 1.74 -17.68
N VAL A 291 21.98 2.05 -18.81
CA VAL A 291 23.42 1.77 -18.99
C VAL A 291 24.26 2.47 -17.91
N MET A 292 23.98 3.74 -17.63
CA MET A 292 24.73 4.51 -16.62
C MET A 292 24.46 4.01 -15.19
N SER A 293 23.24 3.58 -14.89
CA SER A 293 22.89 2.93 -13.62
C SER A 293 23.68 1.65 -13.44
N ALA A 294 23.67 0.78 -14.45
CA ALA A 294 24.44 -0.47 -14.46
C ALA A 294 25.93 -0.20 -14.25
N TYR A 295 26.49 0.79 -14.95
CA TYR A 295 27.88 1.20 -14.80
C TYR A 295 28.20 1.66 -13.38
N THR A 296 27.33 2.46 -12.80
CA THR A 296 27.47 2.95 -11.43
C THR A 296 27.46 1.79 -10.43
N VAL A 297 26.51 0.85 -10.57
CA VAL A 297 26.45 -0.33 -9.70
C VAL A 297 27.71 -1.17 -9.86
N ALA A 298 28.14 -1.45 -11.09
CA ALA A 298 29.36 -2.21 -11.37
C ALA A 298 30.59 -1.64 -10.66
N THR A 299 30.76 -0.31 -10.71
CA THR A 299 31.98 0.40 -10.28
C THR A 299 31.96 0.91 -8.83
N THR A 300 30.88 0.68 -8.09
CA THR A 300 30.76 1.05 -6.67
C THR A 300 30.56 -0.16 -5.76
N ASN A 301 30.87 -0.04 -4.46
CA ASN A 301 30.68 -1.11 -3.47
C ASN A 301 29.29 -1.05 -2.82
N ASN A 302 28.29 -0.65 -3.59
CA ASN A 302 26.96 -0.28 -3.09
C ASN A 302 26.06 -1.48 -2.73
N VAL A 303 26.38 -2.67 -3.25
CA VAL A 303 25.71 -3.93 -2.94
C VAL A 303 26.75 -5.05 -2.94
N ALA A 304 26.67 -5.96 -1.99
CA ALA A 304 27.56 -7.12 -1.93
C ALA A 304 27.15 -8.16 -2.97
N PRO A 305 28.09 -8.83 -3.65
CA PRO A 305 27.74 -9.90 -4.57
C PRO A 305 27.23 -11.14 -3.81
N VAL A 306 26.18 -11.76 -4.34
CA VAL A 306 25.78 -13.11 -3.90
C VAL A 306 26.73 -14.15 -4.48
N GLY A 307 26.98 -15.23 -3.74
CA GLY A 307 28.04 -16.20 -4.08
C GLY A 307 29.30 -16.08 -3.22
N GLY A 308 29.34 -15.22 -2.21
CA GLY A 308 30.31 -15.38 -1.11
C GLY A 308 31.76 -14.95 -1.37
N GLY A 309 32.04 -14.14 -2.40
CA GLY A 309 33.33 -13.46 -2.55
C GLY A 309 33.29 -11.99 -2.14
N VAL A 310 34.40 -11.49 -1.58
CA VAL A 310 34.65 -10.03 -1.48
C VAL A 310 35.23 -9.60 -2.82
N VAL A 311 34.36 -9.38 -3.78
CA VAL A 311 34.78 -8.96 -5.11
C VAL A 311 34.79 -7.42 -5.16
N PRO A 312 35.95 -6.78 -5.36
CA PRO A 312 36.01 -5.32 -5.49
C PRO A 312 35.17 -4.85 -6.67
N ALA A 313 34.54 -3.69 -6.51
CA ALA A 313 33.86 -3.02 -7.61
C ALA A 313 34.78 -2.80 -8.82
N GLY A 314 34.20 -2.84 -10.01
CA GLY A 314 34.91 -2.69 -11.28
C GLY A 314 34.01 -2.93 -12.49
N VAL A 315 34.42 -2.38 -13.62
CA VAL A 315 33.69 -2.48 -14.90
C VAL A 315 33.53 -3.91 -15.42
N ASP A 316 34.30 -4.86 -14.88
CA ASP A 316 34.20 -6.28 -15.19
C ASP A 316 32.81 -6.88 -14.89
N TYR A 317 32.01 -6.24 -14.03
CA TYR A 317 30.61 -6.61 -13.80
C TYR A 317 29.71 -6.39 -15.03
N LEU A 318 30.12 -5.51 -15.95
CA LEU A 318 29.44 -5.23 -17.22
C LEU A 318 29.98 -6.09 -18.37
N ALA A 319 30.71 -7.15 -18.04
CA ALA A 319 31.36 -7.99 -19.02
C ALA A 319 30.38 -8.73 -19.94
N ILE A 320 29.10 -8.83 -19.54
CA ILE A 320 28.03 -9.42 -20.34
C ILE A 320 26.77 -8.59 -20.19
N LEU A 321 26.24 -8.11 -21.32
CA LEU A 321 24.97 -7.37 -21.39
C LEU A 321 23.82 -8.21 -21.96
N ALA A 322 23.94 -9.54 -21.93
CA ALA A 322 22.98 -10.48 -22.51
C ALA A 322 22.53 -10.11 -23.94
N ILE A 323 23.42 -9.48 -24.73
CA ILE A 323 23.18 -9.18 -26.14
C ILE A 323 24.06 -10.11 -26.98
N TYR A 324 23.45 -10.76 -27.97
CA TYR A 324 24.01 -11.89 -28.69
C TYR A 324 23.88 -11.72 -30.22
N PRO A 325 24.93 -12.03 -31.01
CA PRO A 325 24.82 -12.17 -32.45
C PRO A 325 23.84 -13.29 -32.83
N THR A 326 23.01 -13.06 -33.83
CA THR A 326 22.11 -14.05 -34.41
C THR A 326 22.77 -14.86 -35.52
N GLU A 327 23.79 -14.30 -36.16
CA GLU A 327 24.53 -14.92 -37.28
C GLU A 327 26.04 -14.71 -37.18
N VAL A 328 26.80 -15.52 -37.93
CA VAL A 328 28.25 -15.40 -37.98
C VAL A 328 28.64 -14.18 -38.80
N GLY A 329 29.45 -13.29 -38.23
CA GLY A 329 29.87 -12.03 -38.84
C GLY A 329 28.89 -10.88 -38.62
N ALA A 330 27.93 -10.99 -37.71
CA ALA A 330 26.95 -9.92 -37.46
C ALA A 330 27.63 -8.60 -37.07
N THR A 331 27.44 -7.56 -37.87
CA THR A 331 27.93 -6.20 -37.61
C THR A 331 26.78 -5.30 -37.16
N CYS A 332 27.13 -4.14 -36.62
CA CYS A 332 26.19 -3.03 -36.50
C CYS A 332 26.74 -1.86 -37.31
N ASP A 333 26.38 -1.80 -38.60
CA ASP A 333 27.00 -1.04 -39.70
C ASP A 333 27.35 0.44 -39.41
N GLY A 334 28.36 0.68 -38.57
CA GLY A 334 28.72 2.02 -38.07
C GLY A 334 27.60 2.72 -37.30
N GLY A 335 26.55 1.99 -36.89
CA GLY A 335 25.39 2.52 -36.16
C GLY A 335 25.57 2.47 -34.64
N ALA A 336 24.63 3.10 -33.94
CA ALA A 336 24.48 2.96 -32.49
C ALA A 336 24.17 1.48 -32.15
N LEU A 337 24.69 0.97 -31.03
CA LEU A 337 24.51 -0.43 -30.66
C LEU A 337 23.20 -0.63 -29.89
N ASN A 338 22.11 -0.80 -30.63
CA ASN A 338 20.75 -0.98 -30.12
C ASN A 338 19.91 -1.89 -31.05
N SER A 339 18.74 -2.33 -30.57
CA SER A 339 17.86 -3.26 -31.30
C SER A 339 17.31 -2.74 -32.63
N THR A 340 17.30 -1.42 -32.84
CA THR A 340 16.80 -0.79 -34.07
C THR A 340 17.88 -0.73 -35.16
N ASP A 341 19.11 -0.40 -34.77
CA ASP A 341 20.22 -0.19 -35.70
C ASP A 341 21.04 -1.46 -35.98
N CYS A 342 20.92 -2.50 -35.14
CA CYS A 342 21.70 -3.73 -35.27
C CYS A 342 20.80 -4.97 -35.42
N PRO A 343 20.23 -5.24 -36.61
CA PRO A 343 19.31 -6.37 -36.84
C PRO A 343 19.97 -7.75 -36.73
N GLY A 344 21.30 -7.84 -36.82
CA GLY A 344 22.08 -9.08 -36.63
C GLY A 344 22.30 -9.47 -35.16
N TRP A 345 21.66 -8.76 -34.22
CA TRP A 345 21.88 -8.89 -32.78
C TRP A 345 20.54 -8.95 -32.05
N ARG A 346 20.48 -9.74 -30.97
CA ARG A 346 19.28 -9.90 -30.11
C ARG A 346 19.64 -9.79 -28.64
N ALA A 347 18.69 -9.33 -27.82
CA ALA A 347 18.78 -9.51 -26.38
C ALA A 347 18.50 -10.97 -25.99
N GLY A 348 18.98 -11.40 -24.83
CA GLY A 348 18.81 -12.75 -24.31
C GLY A 348 17.36 -13.08 -23.95
N ASP A 349 16.53 -12.05 -23.77
CA ASP A 349 15.10 -12.15 -23.54
C ASP A 349 14.26 -11.79 -24.80
N ASP A 350 14.92 -11.67 -25.95
CA ASP A 350 14.32 -11.32 -27.25
C ASP A 350 13.60 -9.95 -27.30
N GLN A 351 13.82 -9.08 -26.31
CA GLN A 351 13.25 -7.73 -26.29
C GLN A 351 14.24 -6.65 -26.79
N ALA A 352 13.78 -5.40 -26.83
CA ALA A 352 14.57 -4.24 -27.24
C ALA A 352 15.74 -4.00 -26.28
N TYR A 353 16.88 -3.55 -26.81
CA TYR A 353 18.07 -3.25 -26.02
C TYR A 353 18.76 -2.00 -26.52
N TRP A 354 19.55 -1.37 -25.66
CA TRP A 354 20.33 -0.18 -25.97
C TRP A 354 21.64 -0.21 -25.18
N VAL A 355 22.77 0.06 -25.85
CA VAL A 355 24.08 0.12 -25.18
C VAL A 355 24.85 1.42 -25.43
N THR A 356 24.85 1.94 -26.66
CA THR A 356 25.51 3.21 -26.98
C THR A 356 24.87 3.92 -28.16
N ASP A 357 25.07 5.23 -28.26
CA ASP A 357 24.72 6.08 -29.41
C ASP A 357 25.89 6.26 -30.40
N THR A 358 27.11 5.89 -30.02
CA THR A 358 28.31 6.16 -30.84
C THR A 358 28.65 5.01 -31.77
N ALA A 359 28.91 5.33 -33.04
CA ALA A 359 29.61 4.46 -33.97
C ALA A 359 31.00 4.11 -33.39
N TYR A 360 31.29 2.81 -33.22
CA TYR A 360 32.64 2.37 -32.89
C TYR A 360 33.44 2.20 -34.17
N ASP A 361 34.46 3.05 -34.38
CA ASP A 361 35.40 2.92 -35.49
C ASP A 361 36.27 1.65 -35.37
N ASP A 362 36.44 1.15 -34.15
CA ASP A 362 37.26 -0.02 -33.80
C ASP A 362 36.38 -1.26 -33.52
N GLN A 363 35.30 -1.48 -34.29
CA GLN A 363 34.63 -2.79 -34.24
C GLN A 363 35.73 -3.82 -34.50
N PRO A 364 35.93 -4.82 -33.63
CA PRO A 364 36.87 -5.88 -33.94
C PRO A 364 36.38 -6.48 -35.25
N ASP A 365 37.18 -6.26 -36.28
CA ASP A 365 36.99 -6.54 -37.70
C ASP A 365 36.99 -8.06 -37.98
N ALA A 366 36.55 -8.86 -37.01
CA ALA A 366 36.73 -10.29 -36.92
C ALA A 366 35.43 -10.99 -36.49
N ASP A 367 34.84 -11.72 -37.45
CA ASP A 367 34.09 -12.97 -37.30
C ASP A 367 33.35 -13.16 -35.95
N HIS A 368 32.40 -12.27 -35.66
CA HIS A 368 31.46 -12.45 -34.55
C HIS A 368 30.76 -13.81 -34.69
N CYS A 369 30.91 -14.71 -33.74
CA CYS A 369 30.29 -16.03 -33.82
C CYS A 369 28.82 -15.99 -33.39
N ALA A 370 27.95 -16.72 -34.11
CA ALA A 370 26.54 -16.84 -33.76
C ALA A 370 26.37 -17.43 -32.36
N GLY A 371 25.58 -16.77 -31.51
CA GLY A 371 25.31 -17.21 -30.14
C GLY A 371 26.42 -16.94 -29.12
N CYS A 372 27.48 -16.23 -29.49
CA CYS A 372 28.54 -15.83 -28.56
C CYS A 372 28.12 -14.63 -27.70
N SER A 373 28.64 -14.52 -26.48
CA SER A 373 28.35 -13.36 -25.61
C SER A 373 29.16 -12.13 -26.03
N MET A 374 28.57 -10.96 -25.80
CA MET A 374 29.24 -9.68 -25.96
C MET A 374 29.85 -9.19 -24.65
N ILE A 375 31.06 -8.64 -24.73
CA ILE A 375 31.70 -7.86 -23.67
C ILE A 375 31.96 -6.43 -24.14
N TYR A 376 31.66 -5.48 -23.25
CA TYR A 376 32.03 -4.09 -23.42
C TYR A 376 33.22 -3.73 -22.56
N LYS A 377 34.07 -2.88 -23.12
CA LYS A 377 35.05 -2.12 -22.37
C LYS A 377 34.51 -0.71 -22.18
N TRP A 378 34.75 -0.17 -21.00
CA TRP A 378 34.24 1.13 -20.58
C TRP A 378 35.39 2.09 -20.32
N ASN A 379 35.18 3.36 -20.63
CA ASN A 379 36.03 4.44 -20.16
C ASN A 379 35.67 4.78 -18.70
N PRO A 380 36.57 5.45 -17.96
CA PRO A 380 36.31 5.85 -16.57
C PRO A 380 35.08 6.74 -16.38
N ASP A 381 34.65 7.44 -17.44
CA ASP A 381 33.46 8.30 -17.46
C ASP A 381 32.15 7.54 -17.73
N GLY A 382 32.19 6.21 -17.85
CA GLY A 382 31.02 5.38 -18.13
C GLY A 382 30.62 5.35 -19.61
N THR A 383 31.35 6.01 -20.50
CA THR A 383 31.14 5.83 -21.94
C THR A 383 31.71 4.49 -22.40
N ALA A 384 30.98 3.79 -23.25
CA ALA A 384 31.51 2.55 -23.82
C ALA A 384 32.67 2.88 -24.78
N LYS A 385 33.77 2.15 -24.63
CA LYS A 385 35.04 2.35 -25.33
C LYS A 385 35.17 1.47 -26.57
N SER A 386 34.73 0.23 -26.45
CA SER A 386 34.77 -0.79 -27.50
C SER A 386 33.94 -1.98 -27.06
N TYR A 387 33.48 -2.79 -28.00
CA TYR A 387 32.86 -4.09 -27.70
C TYR A 387 33.55 -5.20 -28.49
N THR A 388 33.46 -6.43 -28.00
CA THR A 388 33.90 -7.63 -28.74
C THR A 388 33.03 -8.81 -28.37
N THR A 389 32.89 -9.76 -29.28
CA THR A 389 32.32 -11.08 -28.92
C THR A 389 33.40 -11.96 -28.31
N VAL A 390 33.00 -12.87 -27.42
CA VAL A 390 33.90 -13.86 -26.81
C VAL A 390 33.50 -15.25 -27.27
N SER A 391 34.42 -15.94 -27.97
CA SER A 391 34.15 -17.14 -28.79
C SER A 391 34.08 -18.48 -28.04
N PHE A 392 33.93 -18.50 -26.71
CA PHE A 392 33.93 -19.75 -25.95
C PHE A 392 32.50 -20.19 -25.64
N GLY A 393 32.23 -21.49 -25.81
CA GLY A 393 30.90 -22.13 -25.83
C GLY A 393 30.01 -22.00 -24.57
N GLU A 394 30.36 -21.12 -23.64
CA GLU A 394 29.61 -20.79 -22.42
C GLU A 394 29.47 -19.26 -22.20
N GLY A 395 29.94 -18.43 -23.14
CA GLY A 395 29.93 -16.96 -23.07
C GLY A 395 31.25 -16.33 -22.60
N ALA A 396 31.21 -15.08 -22.11
CA ALA A 396 32.41 -14.42 -21.58
C ALA A 396 32.85 -15.08 -20.27
N SER A 397 34.15 -15.40 -20.14
CA SER A 397 34.73 -15.88 -18.89
C SER A 397 35.01 -14.69 -17.97
N SER A 398 34.13 -14.50 -16.98
CA SER A 398 34.27 -13.56 -15.88
C SER A 398 33.87 -14.27 -14.59
N TYR A 399 34.22 -13.67 -13.45
CA TYR A 399 33.68 -14.05 -12.14
C TYR A 399 32.59 -13.10 -11.68
N ARG A 400 32.38 -12.00 -12.40
CA ARG A 400 31.62 -10.83 -11.97
C ARG A 400 30.51 -10.57 -12.97
N PHE A 401 29.27 -10.61 -12.49
CA PHE A 401 28.09 -10.41 -13.33
C PHE A 401 27.04 -9.58 -12.61
N LEU A 402 26.21 -8.91 -13.39
CA LEU A 402 25.03 -8.20 -12.93
C LEU A 402 23.78 -8.92 -13.43
N CYS A 403 22.83 -9.08 -12.53
CA CYS A 403 21.49 -9.52 -12.85
C CYS A 403 20.51 -8.38 -12.65
N ASP A 404 19.43 -8.41 -13.42
CA ASP A 404 18.24 -7.60 -13.20
C ASP A 404 16.97 -8.45 -13.32
N VAL A 405 15.87 -7.92 -12.77
CA VAL A 405 14.55 -8.55 -12.90
C VAL A 405 14.01 -8.36 -14.32
N GLY A 406 14.35 -7.22 -14.95
CA GLY A 406 13.85 -6.80 -16.26
C GLY A 406 12.33 -6.69 -16.33
N ASP A 407 11.68 -6.40 -15.22
CA ASP A 407 10.25 -6.04 -15.12
C ASP A 407 9.97 -4.62 -15.61
N LYS A 408 11.01 -3.78 -15.65
CA LYS A 408 10.95 -2.44 -16.22
C LYS A 408 11.25 -2.46 -17.72
N HIS A 409 10.18 -2.40 -18.51
CA HIS A 409 10.24 -2.24 -19.96
C HIS A 409 9.90 -0.79 -20.36
N PRO A 410 10.67 -0.16 -21.29
CA PRO A 410 10.38 1.18 -21.79
C PRO A 410 9.11 1.25 -22.65
#